data_AF-A0A095A844-F1
#
_entry.id   AF-A0A095A844-F1
#
_cell.length_a   1.000
_cell.length_b   1.000
_cell.length_c   1.000
_cell.angle_alpha   90.00
_cell.angle_beta   90.00
_cell.angle_gamma   90.00
#
_symmetry.space_group_name_H-M   'P 1'
#
loop_
_entity.id
_entity.type
_entity.pdbx_description
1 polymer ?
#
loop_
_entity_poly.entity_id
_entity_poly.type
_entity_poly.pdbx_seq_one_letter_code
_entity_poly.pdbx_strand_id
1 'polypeptide(L)'
;KRRVHLTPEQASEFYAEHYGKIFYATLIAYISSGPIEVLVIARENAISILHELIGPQNSFKAKATAPASLRAIYGTDDQQNGIHGSDSFTSAEREIRFFFPDMIVAPIPVRLAAKDYLVRNVNPTLLKGLTELCKQKPKDPVLWLADWLLENNPNKPHPIDMVTS
;
A
#
# COMPACT_ATOMS: atom_id res chain seq x y z
N LYS A 1 -7.70 -12.47 2.82
CA LYS A 1 -6.50 -12.92 3.57
C LYS A 1 -5.47 -13.44 2.59
N ARG A 2 -4.17 -13.30 2.87
CA ARG A 2 -3.08 -13.93 2.12
C ARG A 2 -1.90 -14.23 3.03
N ARG A 3 -1.16 -15.29 2.73
CA ARG A 3 0.15 -15.55 3.35
C ARG A 3 1.24 -15.05 2.42
N VAL A 4 2.21 -14.31 2.95
CA VAL A 4 3.33 -13.75 2.17
C VAL A 4 4.62 -13.86 2.95
N HIS A 5 5.75 -13.89 2.25
CA HIS A 5 7.06 -13.72 2.84
C HIS A 5 7.69 -12.52 2.16
N LEU A 6 7.84 -11.42 2.90
CA LEU A 6 8.39 -10.18 2.36
C LEU A 6 9.91 -10.29 2.21
N THR A 7 10.44 -9.81 1.10
CA THR A 7 11.88 -9.54 1.01
C THR A 7 12.24 -8.31 1.87
N PRO A 8 13.51 -8.12 2.25
CA PRO A 8 13.94 -6.91 2.95
C PRO A 8 13.56 -5.62 2.21
N GLU A 9 13.62 -5.62 0.87
CA GLU A 9 13.25 -4.48 0.03
C GLU A 9 11.76 -4.17 0.14
N GLN A 10 10.90 -5.20 0.04
CA GLN A 10 9.45 -5.03 0.19
C GLN A 10 9.08 -4.59 1.62
N ALA A 11 9.73 -5.14 2.64
CA ALA A 11 9.53 -4.72 4.02
C ALA A 11 9.96 -3.26 4.23
N SER A 12 11.07 -2.84 3.61
CA SER A 12 11.54 -1.45 3.62
C SER A 12 10.54 -0.50 2.93
N GLU A 13 9.99 -0.90 1.78
CA GLU A 13 8.94 -0.12 1.11
C GLU A 13 7.69 0.03 1.99
N PHE A 14 7.25 -1.07 2.61
CA PHE A 14 6.08 -1.09 3.48
C PHE A 14 6.25 -0.16 4.70
N TYR A 15 7.42 -0.19 5.34
CA TYR A 15 7.75 0.59 6.53
C TYR A 15 8.50 1.91 6.24
N ALA A 16 8.45 2.44 5.01
CA ALA A 16 9.21 3.63 4.61
C ALA A 16 9.03 4.86 5.53
N GLU A 17 7.86 5.02 6.16
CA GLU A 17 7.57 6.07 7.16
C GLU A 17 8.41 5.97 8.45
N HIS A 18 9.14 4.88 8.64
CA HIS A 18 10.05 4.66 9.77
C HIS A 18 11.53 4.79 9.38
N TYR A 19 11.81 5.12 8.11
CA TYR A 19 13.17 5.33 7.65
C TYR A 19 13.91 6.36 8.52
N GLY A 20 15.18 6.05 8.85
CA GLY A 20 16.01 6.87 9.73
C GLY A 20 15.78 6.70 11.23
N LYS A 21 14.77 5.93 11.66
CA LYS A 21 14.61 5.58 13.09
C LYS A 21 15.62 4.50 13.49
N ILE A 22 16.11 4.58 14.74
CA ILE A 22 17.15 3.67 15.27
C ILE A 22 16.76 2.19 15.14
N PHE A 23 15.47 1.87 15.31
CA PHE A 23 14.95 0.51 15.22
C PHE A 23 14.61 0.04 13.79
N TYR A 24 14.81 0.89 12.77
CA TYR A 24 14.35 0.60 11.41
C TYR A 24 15.00 -0.66 10.82
N ALA A 25 16.33 -0.76 10.91
CA ALA A 25 17.06 -1.89 10.37
C ALA A 25 16.64 -3.23 11.01
N THR A 26 16.44 -3.26 12.32
CA THR A 26 16.01 -4.47 13.02
C THR A 26 14.56 -4.82 12.72
N LEU A 27 13.68 -3.83 12.53
CA LEU A 27 12.30 -4.03 12.07
C LEU A 27 12.25 -4.70 10.69
N ILE A 28 13.03 -4.20 9.72
CA ILE A 28 13.08 -4.78 8.37
C ILE A 28 13.59 -6.22 8.42
N ALA A 29 14.68 -6.46 9.16
CA ALA A 29 15.25 -7.80 9.33
C ALA A 29 14.24 -8.77 9.97
N TYR A 30 13.49 -8.33 10.98
CA TYR A 30 12.49 -9.16 11.65
C TYR A 30 11.32 -9.51 10.72
N ILE A 31 10.71 -8.51 10.08
CA ILE A 31 9.51 -8.72 9.24
C ILE A 31 9.82 -9.56 7.99
N SER A 32 11.05 -9.50 7.48
CA SER A 32 11.50 -10.32 6.34
C SER A 32 12.06 -11.70 6.76
N SER A 33 12.18 -12.00 8.06
CA SER A 33 12.78 -13.25 8.55
C SER A 33 11.91 -14.50 8.31
N GLY A 34 10.62 -14.32 8.02
CA GLY A 34 9.71 -15.43 7.81
C GLY A 34 8.36 -15.01 7.19
N PRO A 35 7.48 -15.99 6.93
CA PRO A 35 6.17 -15.72 6.36
C PRO A 35 5.23 -15.09 7.39
N ILE A 36 4.42 -14.14 6.91
CA ILE A 36 3.36 -13.45 7.66
C ILE A 36 1.98 -13.77 7.08
N GLU A 37 0.95 -13.65 7.92
CA GLU A 37 -0.44 -13.69 7.52
C GLU A 37 -0.99 -12.26 7.43
N VAL A 38 -1.53 -11.90 6.27
CA VAL A 38 -2.11 -10.57 6.01
C VAL A 38 -3.63 -10.69 5.90
N LEU A 39 -4.33 -9.88 6.70
CA LEU A 39 -5.77 -9.86 6.78
C LEU A 39 -6.29 -8.45 6.51
N VAL A 40 -7.37 -8.36 5.73
CA VAL A 40 -8.21 -7.17 5.64
C VAL A 40 -9.45 -7.46 6.47
N ILE A 41 -9.73 -6.61 7.46
CA ILE A 41 -10.86 -6.76 8.38
C ILE A 41 -11.86 -5.66 8.10
N ALA A 42 -13.13 -6.02 7.96
CA ALA A 42 -14.22 -5.09 7.73
C ALA A 42 -15.15 -5.07 8.95
N ARG A 43 -15.36 -3.89 9.51
CA ARG A 43 -16.31 -3.60 10.59
C ARG A 43 -16.57 -2.10 10.64
N GLU A 44 -17.71 -1.69 11.17
CA GLU A 44 -17.85 -0.31 11.63
C GLU A 44 -16.78 0.00 12.69
N ASN A 45 -16.08 1.13 12.56
CA ASN A 45 -14.96 1.51 13.43
C ASN A 45 -13.83 0.45 13.51
N ALA A 46 -13.57 -0.28 12.40
CA ALA A 46 -12.64 -1.42 12.39
C ALA A 46 -11.25 -1.11 12.99
N ILE A 47 -10.68 0.06 12.68
CA ILE A 47 -9.36 0.47 13.19
C ILE A 47 -9.38 0.57 14.71
N SER A 48 -10.27 1.39 15.27
CA SER A 48 -10.38 1.59 16.73
C SER A 48 -10.58 0.26 17.46
N ILE A 49 -11.49 -0.57 16.94
CA ILE A 49 -11.84 -1.86 17.53
C ILE A 49 -10.68 -2.85 17.43
N LEU A 50 -9.93 -2.84 16.32
CA LEU A 50 -8.73 -3.66 16.20
C LEU A 50 -7.67 -3.21 17.21
N HIS A 51 -7.48 -1.90 17.40
CA HIS A 51 -6.54 -1.38 18.40
C HIS A 51 -6.90 -1.77 19.84
N GLU A 52 -8.19 -1.76 20.18
CA GLU A 52 -8.68 -2.28 21.47
C GLU A 52 -8.37 -3.77 21.63
N LEU A 53 -8.61 -4.58 20.58
CA LEU A 53 -8.36 -6.02 20.59
C LEU A 53 -6.87 -6.37 20.70
N ILE A 54 -6.00 -5.66 19.95
CA ILE A 54 -4.56 -5.95 19.93
C ILE A 54 -3.83 -5.37 21.15
N GLY A 55 -4.35 -4.28 21.74
CA GLY A 55 -3.76 -3.63 22.90
C GLY A 55 -2.52 -2.78 22.60
N PRO A 56 -1.86 -2.24 23.64
CA PRO A 56 -0.69 -1.36 23.51
C PRO A 56 0.45 -1.97 22.69
N GLN A 57 1.18 -1.16 21.92
CA GLN A 57 2.28 -1.61 21.05
C GLN A 57 3.42 -2.34 21.79
N ASN A 58 3.76 -1.87 23.00
CA ASN A 58 4.75 -2.50 23.86
C ASN A 58 4.10 -3.68 24.60
N SER A 59 4.65 -4.88 24.41
CA SER A 59 4.08 -6.13 24.93
C SER A 59 4.06 -6.19 26.46
N PHE A 60 5.03 -5.57 27.13
CA PHE A 60 5.05 -5.50 28.61
C PHE A 60 3.94 -4.59 29.14
N LYS A 61 3.73 -3.44 28.50
CA LYS A 61 2.62 -2.53 28.80
C LYS A 61 1.29 -3.22 28.54
N ALA A 62 1.16 -3.95 27.42
CA ALA A 62 -0.04 -4.73 27.13
C ALA A 62 -0.34 -5.76 28.22
N LYS A 63 0.65 -6.53 28.68
CA LYS A 63 0.51 -7.48 29.79
C LYS A 63 0.05 -6.81 31.08
N ALA A 64 0.53 -5.60 31.37
CA ALA A 64 0.17 -4.86 32.58
C ALA A 64 -1.23 -4.22 32.51
N THR A 65 -1.62 -3.65 31.37
CA THR A 65 -2.84 -2.82 31.28
C THR A 65 -4.01 -3.45 30.54
N ALA A 66 -3.74 -4.44 29.68
CA ALA A 66 -4.74 -5.13 28.86
C ALA A 66 -4.35 -6.62 28.70
N PRO A 67 -4.33 -7.42 29.80
CA PRO A 67 -3.75 -8.77 29.81
C PRO A 67 -4.45 -9.76 28.87
N ALA A 68 -5.70 -9.49 28.48
CA ALA A 68 -6.45 -10.30 27.51
C ALA A 68 -6.21 -9.89 26.04
N SER A 69 -5.43 -8.82 25.78
CA SER A 69 -5.15 -8.36 24.42
C SER A 69 -4.19 -9.28 23.67
N LEU A 70 -4.24 -9.26 22.33
CA LEU A 70 -3.41 -10.14 21.52
C LEU A 70 -1.90 -9.90 21.72
N ARG A 71 -1.46 -8.66 21.89
CA ARG A 71 -0.05 -8.35 22.17
C ARG A 71 0.37 -8.81 23.57
N ALA A 72 -0.55 -8.86 24.55
CA ALA A 72 -0.25 -9.41 25.86
C ALA A 72 -0.05 -10.93 25.83
N ILE A 73 -0.90 -11.64 25.07
CA ILE A 73 -0.91 -13.10 24.98
C ILE A 73 0.23 -13.62 24.10
N TYR A 74 0.48 -12.99 22.95
CA TYR A 74 1.39 -13.50 21.92
C TYR A 74 2.68 -12.67 21.77
N GLY A 75 2.73 -11.44 22.28
CA GLY A 75 3.88 -10.56 22.17
C GLY A 75 4.99 -10.88 23.18
N THR A 76 6.23 -10.85 22.72
CA THR A 76 7.42 -11.13 23.54
C THR A 76 8.18 -9.86 23.90
N ASP A 77 8.28 -8.90 22.98
CA ASP A 77 8.94 -7.61 23.17
C ASP A 77 8.27 -6.49 22.35
N ASP A 78 8.94 -5.35 22.18
CA ASP A 78 8.41 -4.17 21.49
C ASP A 78 8.42 -4.27 19.96
N GLN A 79 9.31 -5.08 19.40
CA GLN A 79 9.42 -5.34 17.95
C GLN A 79 8.62 -6.61 17.58
N GLN A 80 8.65 -7.61 18.44
CA GLN A 80 7.97 -8.90 18.32
C GLN A 80 6.68 -8.90 19.13
N ASN A 81 5.79 -7.96 18.82
CA ASN A 81 4.50 -7.82 19.51
C ASN A 81 3.38 -8.70 18.93
N GLY A 82 3.68 -9.49 17.90
CA GLY A 82 2.77 -10.50 17.32
C GLY A 82 1.76 -9.97 16.30
N ILE A 83 1.34 -8.70 16.37
CA ILE A 83 0.33 -8.15 15.44
C ILE A 83 0.55 -6.67 15.09
N HIS A 84 0.59 -6.41 13.78
CA HIS A 84 0.50 -5.08 13.18
C HIS A 84 -0.97 -4.73 12.91
N GLY A 85 -1.32 -3.46 13.07
CA GLY A 85 -2.63 -2.92 12.71
C GLY A 85 -2.50 -1.46 12.31
N SER A 86 -3.11 -1.08 11.19
CA SER A 86 -3.08 0.27 10.67
C SER A 86 -3.58 1.29 11.71
N ASP A 87 -2.99 2.48 11.75
CA ASP A 87 -3.29 3.52 12.75
C ASP A 87 -4.37 4.51 12.30
N SER A 88 -4.69 4.55 11.01
CA SER A 88 -5.57 5.53 10.39
C SER A 88 -6.19 4.97 9.12
N PHE A 89 -7.24 5.63 8.61
CA PHE A 89 -7.85 5.24 7.36
C PHE A 89 -6.85 5.34 6.18
N THR A 90 -6.03 6.40 6.17
CA THR A 90 -5.02 6.62 5.14
C THR A 90 -3.94 5.54 5.14
N SER A 91 -3.43 5.14 6.32
CA SER A 91 -2.48 4.02 6.41
C SER A 91 -3.14 2.70 6.03
N ALA A 92 -4.37 2.44 6.49
CA ALA A 92 -5.11 1.24 6.11
C ALA A 92 -5.29 1.14 4.58
N GLU A 93 -5.65 2.23 3.90
CA GLU A 93 -5.78 2.25 2.45
C GLU A 93 -4.43 1.98 1.74
N ARG A 94 -3.34 2.62 2.19
CA ARG A 94 -1.99 2.40 1.65
C ARG A 94 -1.55 0.94 1.83
N GLU A 95 -1.69 0.41 3.04
CA GLU A 95 -1.29 -0.96 3.39
C GLU A 95 -2.13 -2.01 2.66
N ILE A 96 -3.44 -1.78 2.55
CA ILE A 96 -4.33 -2.64 1.77
C ILE A 96 -3.91 -2.67 0.30
N ARG A 97 -3.66 -1.51 -0.32
CA ARG A 97 -3.24 -1.45 -1.73
C ARG A 97 -1.89 -2.13 -1.95
N PHE A 98 -0.97 -2.03 -0.99
CA PHE A 98 0.32 -2.72 -1.03
C PHE A 98 0.15 -4.25 -1.10
N PHE A 99 -0.72 -4.81 -0.25
CA PHE A 99 -0.92 -6.27 -0.20
C PHE A 99 -2.02 -6.82 -1.10
N PHE A 100 -2.96 -6.00 -1.55
CA PHE A 100 -4.14 -6.38 -2.33
C PHE A 100 -4.43 -5.30 -3.39
N PRO A 101 -3.57 -5.15 -4.41
CA PRO A 101 -3.65 -4.04 -5.37
C PRO A 101 -4.96 -4.01 -6.17
N ASP A 102 -5.58 -5.17 -6.39
CA ASP A 102 -6.84 -5.30 -7.12
C ASP A 102 -8.09 -5.11 -6.22
N MET A 103 -7.91 -4.89 -4.91
CA MET A 103 -9.02 -4.76 -3.98
C MET A 103 -9.55 -3.32 -3.97
N ILE A 104 -10.85 -3.18 -4.19
CA ILE A 104 -11.53 -1.89 -4.12
C ILE A 104 -11.70 -1.50 -2.64
N VAL A 105 -11.07 -0.39 -2.23
CA VAL A 105 -11.24 0.21 -0.91
C VAL A 105 -12.26 1.35 -1.00
N ALA A 106 -13.30 1.29 -0.19
CA ALA A 106 -14.30 2.35 -0.08
C ALA A 106 -13.81 3.46 0.88
N PRO A 107 -14.24 4.73 0.69
CA PRO A 107 -15.20 5.18 -0.31
C PRO A 107 -14.58 5.31 -1.70
N ILE A 108 -15.29 4.84 -2.72
CA ILE A 108 -14.91 5.10 -4.11
C ILE A 108 -14.93 6.62 -4.30
N PRO A 109 -13.84 7.24 -4.79
CA PRO A 109 -13.81 8.67 -5.05
C PRO A 109 -15.00 9.06 -5.95
N VAL A 110 -15.90 9.88 -5.44
CA VAL A 110 -17.06 10.37 -6.19
C VAL A 110 -16.89 11.84 -6.55
N ARG A 111 -17.46 12.22 -7.69
CA ARG A 111 -17.58 13.61 -8.16
C ARG A 111 -16.22 14.35 -8.22
N LEU A 112 -15.92 15.19 -7.23
CA LEU A 112 -14.76 16.09 -7.25
C LEU A 112 -13.45 15.31 -7.17
N ALA A 113 -13.36 14.33 -6.27
CA ALA A 113 -12.16 13.51 -6.14
C ALA A 113 -11.86 12.68 -7.40
N ALA A 114 -12.91 12.19 -8.08
CA ALA A 114 -12.76 11.51 -9.37
C ALA A 114 -12.28 12.49 -10.46
N LYS A 115 -12.84 13.71 -10.52
CA LYS A 115 -12.41 14.74 -11.46
C LYS A 115 -10.94 15.14 -11.24
N ASP A 116 -10.54 15.36 -10.00
CA ASP A 116 -9.17 15.72 -9.65
C ASP A 116 -8.19 14.62 -10.04
N TYR A 117 -8.55 13.35 -9.79
CA TYR A 117 -7.75 12.20 -10.21
C TYR A 117 -7.56 12.17 -11.74
N LEU A 118 -8.65 12.33 -12.50
CA LEU A 118 -8.59 12.35 -13.97
C LEU A 118 -7.71 13.49 -14.48
N VAL A 119 -7.91 14.71 -13.96
CA VAL A 119 -7.14 15.90 -14.37
C VAL A 119 -5.65 15.73 -14.11
N ARG A 120 -5.28 15.14 -12.96
CA ARG A 120 -3.87 15.01 -12.56
C ARG A 120 -3.17 13.83 -13.23
N ASN A 121 -3.84 12.69 -13.34
CA ASN A 121 -3.16 11.43 -13.65
C ASN A 121 -3.50 10.84 -15.02
N VAL A 122 -4.69 11.15 -15.57
CA VAL A 122 -5.18 10.51 -16.80
C VAL A 122 -5.18 11.48 -17.98
N ASN A 123 -5.78 12.66 -17.79
CA ASN A 123 -5.99 13.64 -18.85
C ASN A 123 -4.71 14.10 -19.55
N PRO A 124 -3.56 14.36 -18.86
CA PRO A 124 -2.37 14.86 -19.53
C PRO A 124 -1.85 13.92 -20.63
N THR A 125 -1.88 12.62 -20.40
CA THR A 125 -1.44 11.60 -21.37
C THR A 125 -2.56 11.29 -22.36
N LEU A 126 -3.80 11.14 -21.89
CA LEU A 126 -4.94 10.83 -22.75
C LEU A 126 -5.20 11.91 -23.80
N LEU A 127 -5.15 13.19 -23.42
CA LEU A 127 -5.36 14.30 -24.37
C LEU A 127 -4.28 14.35 -25.45
N LYS A 128 -3.03 14.05 -25.11
CA LYS A 128 -1.94 13.92 -26.09
C LYS A 128 -2.21 12.77 -27.06
N GLY A 129 -2.57 11.60 -26.55
CA GLY A 129 -2.88 10.43 -27.37
C GLY A 129 -4.07 10.69 -28.31
N LEU A 130 -5.14 11.32 -27.81
CA LEU A 130 -6.29 11.72 -28.63
C LEU A 130 -5.92 12.75 -29.70
N THR A 131 -5.00 13.67 -29.39
CA THR A 131 -4.50 14.65 -30.35
C THR A 131 -3.73 13.96 -31.48
N GLU A 132 -2.85 13.00 -31.15
CA GLU A 132 -2.10 12.23 -32.15
C GLU A 132 -3.00 11.29 -32.97
N LEU A 133 -4.01 10.69 -32.34
CA LEU A 133 -5.01 9.87 -33.02
C LEU A 133 -5.74 10.67 -34.11
N CYS A 134 -6.15 11.90 -33.80
CA CYS A 134 -6.80 12.81 -34.76
C CYS A 134 -5.90 13.19 -35.95
N LYS A 135 -4.57 13.23 -35.75
CA LYS A 135 -3.60 13.51 -36.81
C LYS A 135 -3.40 12.29 -37.71
N GLN A 136 -3.20 11.11 -37.13
CA GLN A 136 -2.86 9.89 -37.88
C GLN A 136 -4.06 9.24 -38.56
N LYS A 137 -5.26 9.33 -37.95
CA LYS A 137 -6.50 8.71 -38.44
C LYS A 137 -6.32 7.23 -38.85
N PRO A 138 -5.79 6.39 -37.95
CA PRO A 138 -5.57 4.98 -38.24
C PRO A 138 -6.88 4.24 -38.51
N LYS A 139 -6.79 3.10 -39.20
CA LYS A 139 -7.94 2.26 -39.54
C LYS A 139 -8.67 1.72 -38.30
N ASP A 140 -7.93 1.40 -37.25
CA ASP A 140 -8.46 1.03 -35.94
C ASP A 140 -8.04 2.07 -34.87
N PRO A 141 -8.88 3.07 -34.61
CA PRO A 141 -8.54 4.16 -33.70
C PRO A 141 -8.45 3.74 -32.22
N VAL A 142 -9.18 2.69 -31.82
CA VAL A 142 -9.19 2.25 -30.42
C VAL A 142 -7.91 1.47 -30.11
N LEU A 143 -7.58 0.48 -30.96
CA LEU A 143 -6.38 -0.31 -30.78
C LEU A 143 -5.12 0.57 -30.86
N TRP A 144 -5.07 1.46 -31.86
CA TRP A 144 -3.95 2.39 -32.00
C TRP A 144 -3.77 3.29 -30.77
N LEU A 145 -4.86 3.83 -30.22
CA LEU A 145 -4.77 4.66 -29.01
C LEU A 145 -4.33 3.85 -27.79
N ALA A 146 -4.79 2.61 -27.66
CA ALA A 146 -4.37 1.73 -26.58
C ALA A 146 -2.85 1.47 -26.63
N ASP A 147 -2.32 1.12 -27.80
CA ASP A 147 -0.89 0.91 -28.01
C ASP A 147 -0.09 2.19 -27.73
N TRP A 148 -0.56 3.33 -28.27
CA TRP A 148 0.07 4.62 -28.02
C TRP A 148 0.14 4.96 -26.53
N LEU A 149 -0.94 4.71 -25.77
CA LEU A 149 -0.99 4.95 -24.32
C LEU A 149 -0.04 4.03 -23.55
N LEU A 150 0.13 2.77 -23.97
CA LEU A 150 1.06 1.83 -23.35
C LEU A 150 2.51 2.23 -23.58
N GLU A 151 2.82 2.78 -24.76
CA GLU A 151 4.15 3.28 -25.12
C GLU A 151 4.48 4.61 -24.43
N ASN A 152 3.48 5.47 -24.21
CA ASN A 152 3.64 6.82 -23.66
C ASN A 152 3.19 6.92 -22.20
N ASN A 153 3.17 5.80 -21.46
CA ASN A 153 2.76 5.78 -20.06
C ASN A 153 3.85 6.41 -19.18
N PRO A 154 3.59 7.55 -18.51
CA PRO A 154 4.58 8.22 -17.66
C PRO A 154 4.95 7.42 -16.41
N ASN A 155 4.17 6.41 -16.05
CA ASN A 155 4.42 5.56 -14.87
C ASN A 155 5.21 4.29 -15.23
N LYS A 156 5.56 4.07 -16.50
CA LYS A 156 6.39 2.93 -16.91
C LYS A 156 7.86 3.36 -16.86
N PRO A 157 8.72 2.68 -16.07
CA PRO A 157 10.14 3.01 -16.05
C PRO A 157 10.74 2.83 -17.45
N HIS A 158 11.49 3.83 -17.92
CA HIS A 158 12.17 3.76 -19.21
C HIS A 158 13.54 3.09 -19.03
N PRO A 159 13.99 2.22 -19.96
CA PRO A 159 15.24 1.46 -19.80
C PRO A 159 16.49 2.32 -19.55
N ILE A 160 16.46 3.60 -19.93
CA ILE A 160 17.57 4.55 -19.76
C ILE A 160 17.72 4.98 -18.29
N ASP A 161 16.64 4.94 -17.50
CA ASP A 161 16.65 5.33 -16.08
C ASP A 161 17.26 4.25 -15.16
N MET A 162 17.54 3.05 -15.69
CA MET A 162 18.14 1.93 -14.95
C MET A 162 19.67 1.84 -15.05
N VAL A 163 20.31 2.72 -15.83
CA VAL A 163 21.78 2.70 -16.05
C VAL A 163 22.51 3.80 -15.26
N THR A 164 21.77 4.71 -14.62
CA THR A 164 22.32 5.76 -13.76
C THR A 164 21.71 5.69 -12.37
N SER A 165 22.09 4.69 -11.58
CA SER A 165 21.91 4.65 -10.13
C SER A 165 23.02 3.81 -9.51
#